data_AF-S4PMI5-F1
#
_entry.id   AF-S4PMI5-F1
#
_cell.length_a   1.000
_cell.length_b   1.000
_cell.length_c   1.000
_cell.angle_alpha   90.00
_cell.angle_beta   90.00
_cell.angle_gamma   90.00
#
_symmetry.space_group_name_H-M   'P 1'
#
loop_
_entity.id
_entity.type
_entity.pdbx_description
1 polymer ?
#
loop_
_entity_poly.entity_id
_entity_poly.type
_entity_poly.pdbx_seq_one_letter_code
_entity_poly.pdbx_strand_id
1 'polypeptide(L)' 'MRNHERRHRGEKPFLCEACGADFHAAYLLAQHRQSHAAGKAFQCDICPAAFKVNNTLHMHKRSCHG' A
#
# COMPACT_ATOMS: atom_id res chain seq x y z
N MET A 1 -19.45 -11.89 -23.03
CA MET A 1 -20.44 -11.22 -22.14
C MET A 1 -20.23 -11.41 -20.64
N ARG A 2 -19.17 -12.09 -20.15
CA ARG A 2 -19.06 -12.44 -18.70
C ARG A 2 -18.44 -11.36 -17.80
N ASN A 3 -17.77 -10.35 -18.38
CA ASN A 3 -17.10 -9.27 -17.65
C ASN A 3 -17.99 -8.02 -17.47
N HIS A 4 -19.03 -7.87 -18.29
CA HIS A 4 -19.95 -6.73 -18.21
C HIS A 4 -20.92 -6.85 -17.02
N GLU A 5 -21.35 -8.08 -16.71
CA GLU A 5 -22.35 -8.35 -15.68
C GLU A 5 -21.82 -8.24 -14.23
N ARG A 6 -20.51 -8.46 -14.02
CA ARG A 6 -19.93 -8.37 -12.66
C ARG A 6 -20.02 -6.97 -12.06
N ARG A 7 -20.05 -5.93 -12.90
CA ARG A 7 -20.12 -4.55 -12.43
C ARG A 7 -21.47 -4.18 -11.83
N HIS A 8 -22.54 -4.94 -12.15
CA HIS A 8 -23.88 -4.69 -11.62
C HIS A 8 -24.13 -5.31 -10.24
N ARG A 9 -23.34 -6.31 -9.81
CA ARG A 9 -23.60 -7.05 -8.57
C ARG A 9 -22.80 -6.56 -7.36
N GLY A 10 -21.84 -5.65 -7.56
CA GLY A 10 -20.94 -5.20 -6.48
C GLY A 10 -20.00 -6.30 -5.96
N GLU A 11 -20.05 -7.51 -6.53
CA GLU A 11 -19.20 -8.63 -6.14
C GLU A 11 -17.78 -8.38 -6.64
N LYS A 12 -16.95 -7.86 -5.73
CA LYS A 12 -15.50 -7.74 -5.88
C LYS A 12 -14.87 -8.93 -5.14
N PRO A 13 -14.72 -10.10 -5.79
CA PRO A 13 -14.30 -11.33 -5.11
C PRO A 13 -12.84 -11.29 -4.62
N PHE A 14 -12.07 -10.29 -5.05
CA PHE A 14 -10.66 -10.17 -4.69
C PHE A 14 -10.49 -9.12 -3.59
N LEU A 15 -10.51 -9.58 -2.34
CA LEU A 15 -10.36 -8.72 -1.17
C LEU A 15 -8.90 -8.73 -0.67
N CYS A 16 -8.43 -7.58 -0.21
CA CYS A 16 -7.17 -7.43 0.47
C CYS A 16 -7.37 -7.63 1.97
N GLU A 17 -6.89 -8.75 2.51
CA GLU A 17 -7.01 -9.09 3.93
C GLU A 17 -6.22 -8.13 4.85
N ALA A 18 -5.27 -7.38 4.30
CA ALA A 18 -4.46 -6.43 5.06
C ALA A 18 -5.14 -5.08 5.33
N CYS A 19 -6.09 -4.65 4.49
CA CYS A 19 -6.75 -3.34 4.65
C CYS A 19 -8.25 -3.34 4.32
N GLY A 20 -8.82 -4.49 3.93
CA GLY A 20 -10.22 -4.63 3.55
C GLY A 20 -10.57 -4.08 2.17
N ALA A 21 -9.60 -3.60 1.39
CA ALA A 21 -9.84 -3.07 0.04
C ALA A 21 -10.29 -4.18 -0.93
N ASP A 22 -11.28 -3.87 -1.77
CA ASP A 22 -11.91 -4.83 -2.66
C ASP A 22 -11.62 -4.52 -4.14
N PHE A 23 -11.33 -5.56 -4.92
CA PHE A 23 -10.91 -5.45 -6.32
C PHE A 23 -11.75 -6.36 -7.21
N HIS A 24 -12.00 -5.90 -8.43
CA HIS A 24 -12.77 -6.64 -9.43
C HIS A 24 -11.90 -7.63 -10.25
N ALA A 25 -10.56 -7.56 -10.11
CA ALA A 25 -9.62 -8.40 -10.83
C ALA A 25 -8.42 -8.80 -9.96
N ALA A 26 -7.92 -10.03 -10.14
CA ALA A 26 -6.81 -10.58 -9.39
C ALA A 26 -5.49 -9.82 -9.59
N TYR A 27 -5.20 -9.33 -10.81
CA TYR A 27 -3.97 -8.59 -11.10
C TYR A 27 -3.91 -7.24 -10.36
N LEU A 28 -5.07 -6.58 -10.16
CA LEU A 28 -5.18 -5.35 -9.38
C LEU A 28 -4.93 -5.62 -7.90
N LEU A 29 -5.48 -6.71 -7.35
CA LEU A 29 -5.18 -7.15 -5.99
C LEU A 29 -3.70 -7.48 -5.83
N ALA A 30 -3.07 -8.13 -6.80
CA ALA A 30 -1.64 -8.46 -6.76
C ALA A 30 -0.75 -7.20 -6.76
N GLN A 31 -1.05 -6.22 -7.63
CA GLN A 31 -0.36 -4.93 -7.65
C GLN A 31 -0.59 -4.15 -6.35
N HIS A 32 -1.81 -4.17 -5.82
CA HIS A 32 -2.13 -3.55 -4.54
C HIS A 32 -1.45 -4.26 -3.36
N ARG A 33 -1.35 -5.59 -3.36
CA ARG A 33 -0.57 -6.36 -2.38
C ARG A 33 0.91 -5.98 -2.45
N GLN A 34 1.44 -5.62 -3.62
CA GLN A 34 2.78 -5.04 -3.73
C GLN A 34 2.88 -3.63 -3.12
N SER A 35 1.80 -2.84 -3.04
CA SER A 35 1.82 -1.59 -2.26
C SER A 35 1.85 -1.81 -0.75
N HIS A 36 1.34 -2.95 -0.28
CA HIS A 36 1.57 -3.40 1.10
C HIS A 36 2.97 -3.98 1.28
N ALA A 37 3.51 -4.64 0.25
CA ALA A 37 4.88 -5.15 0.24
C ALA A 37 5.94 -4.06 -0.03
N ALA A 38 5.56 -2.87 -0.51
CA ALA A 38 6.38 -1.66 -0.57
C ALA A 38 6.37 -1.02 0.82
N GLY A 39 7.26 -1.35 1.74
CA GLY A 39 8.57 -1.95 1.62
C GLY A 39 9.36 -1.26 2.72
N LYS A 40 9.45 -1.90 3.88
CA LYS A 40 10.07 -1.38 5.12
C LYS A 40 10.09 0.16 5.14
N ALA A 41 8.95 0.79 5.46
CA ALA A 41 8.93 2.25 5.60
C ALA A 41 10.16 2.63 6.43
N PHE A 42 10.97 3.54 5.91
CA PHE A 42 12.21 3.94 6.55
C PHE A 42 11.80 4.70 7.81
N GLN A 43 11.71 3.97 8.92
CA GLN A 43 11.34 4.51 10.20
C GLN A 43 12.53 5.26 10.78
N CYS A 44 12.22 6.43 11.34
CA CYS A 44 13.16 7.07 12.23
C CYS A 44 13.32 6.20 13.48
N ASP A 45 14.56 6.07 13.93
CA ASP A 45 14.96 5.38 15.16
C ASP A 45 14.78 6.25 16.41
N ILE A 46 14.52 7.55 16.23
CA ILE A 46 14.36 8.54 17.30
C ILE A 46 12.89 8.93 17.51
N CYS A 47 12.05 8.84 16.46
CA CYS A 47 10.65 9.24 16.51
C CYS A 47 9.76 8.30 15.68
N PRO A 48 8.43 8.31 15.87
CA PRO A 48 7.53 7.41 15.15
C PRO A 48 7.30 7.78 13.67
N ALA A 49 8.08 8.72 13.13
CA ALA A 49 7.97 9.11 11.73
C ALA A 49 8.45 8.01 10.79
N ALA A 50 7.69 7.77 9.72
CA ALA A 50 7.98 6.76 8.72
C ALA A 50 7.97 7.37 7.32
N PHE A 51 9.00 7.06 6.53
CA PHE A 51 9.20 7.65 5.22
C PHE A 51 9.20 6.58 4.13
N LYS A 52 8.67 6.91 2.95
CA LYS A 52 8.66 6.01 1.79
C LYS A 52 10.03 5.90 1.11
N VAL A 53 10.97 6.80 1.42
CA VAL A 53 12.28 6.92 0.76
C VAL A 53 13.38 7.20 1.78
N ASN A 54 14.51 6.49 1.66
CA ASN A 54 15.65 6.61 2.59
C ASN A 54 16.25 8.02 2.63
N ASN A 55 16.33 8.70 1.48
CA ASN A 55 16.87 10.06 1.39
C ASN A 55 16.04 11.05 2.22
N THR A 56 14.71 10.88 2.22
CA THR A 56 13.80 11.69 3.04
C THR A 56 13.99 11.41 4.52
N LEU A 57 14.17 10.14 4.92
CA LEU A 57 14.53 9.79 6.30
C LEU A 57 15.87 10.44 6.70
N HIS A 58 16.89 10.36 5.85
CA HIS A 58 18.22 10.91 6.16
C HIS A 58 18.20 12.43 6.36
N MET A 59 17.47 13.15 5.49
CA MET A 59 17.25 14.58 5.64
C MET A 59 16.47 14.91 6.92
N HIS A 60 15.41 14.16 7.21
CA HIS A 60 14.66 14.29 8.45
C HIS A 60 15.56 14.12 9.68
N LYS A 61 16.41 13.07 9.71
CA LYS A 61 17.33 12.84 10.82
C LYS A 61 18.29 14.03 11.02
N ARG A 62 18.86 14.58 9.95
CA ARG A 62 19.77 15.73 10.03
C ARG A 62 19.11 17.03 10.46
N SER A 63 17.86 17.27 10.06
CA SER A 63 17.18 18.54 10.35
C SER A 63 16.36 18.51 11.63
N CYS A 64 15.85 17.35 12.03
CA CYS A 64 14.94 17.21 13.18
C CYS A 64 15.65 16.64 14.42
N HIS A 65 16.76 15.92 14.24
CA HIS A 65 17.49 15.22 15.30
C HIS A 65 19.01 15.42 15.22
N GLY A 66 19.48 16.29 14.32
CA GLY A 66 20.90 16.64 14.14
C GLY A 66 21.32 17.82 15.00
#